data_AF-K6WC52-F1
#
_entry.id   AF-K6WC52-F1
#
_cell.length_a   1.000
_cell.length_b   1.000
_cell.length_c   1.000
_cell.angle_alpha   90.00
_cell.angle_beta   90.00
_cell.angle_gamma   90.00
#
_symmetry.space_group_name_H-M   'P 1'
#
loop_
_entity.id
_entity.type
_entity.pdbx_description
1 polymer ?
#
loop_
_entity_poly.entity_id
_entity_poly.type
_entity_poly.pdbx_seq_one_letter_code
_entity_poly.pdbx_strand_id
1 'polypeptide(L)'
;MARTVPPPASRPSSPENAEDDLAARPWQYPGVPAEGTGVLLGDRFMRLPGSPGDALDELLQAARVAPVAQRTLVLAVGSNASPGVMRRKFAALGVAPVVPFLAVEVEGFAVGHSAHVSRPGFIAATGFRCPGTTTSTFASLLDDDQLACLDATEPNYLRRTLTRAELPVTLAGGTRPEQVSLYDSRWGVLGDATPEPLLPQEERYAWLATHCPPWRRLVPPEADLRATMIRLASDETLREAVRDAWAAKGWSHPSGLASPTSPGHPES
;
A
#
# COMPACT_ATOMS: atom_id res chain seq x y z
N MET A 1 -17.85 -19.58 9.52
CA MET A 1 -17.87 -19.52 8.04
C MET A 1 -16.98 -18.35 7.64
N ALA A 2 -15.80 -18.62 7.08
CA ALA A 2 -14.86 -17.57 6.68
C ALA A 2 -15.44 -16.80 5.49
N ARG A 3 -15.55 -15.48 5.60
CA ARG A 3 -16.00 -14.61 4.51
C ARG A 3 -14.78 -14.27 3.66
N THR A 4 -14.68 -14.86 2.47
CA THR A 4 -13.71 -14.47 1.45
C THR A 4 -14.09 -13.10 0.91
N VAL A 5 -13.24 -12.09 1.09
CA VAL A 5 -13.40 -10.78 0.46
C VAL A 5 -12.80 -10.86 -0.94
N PRO A 6 -13.56 -10.59 -2.02
CA PRO A 6 -13.05 -10.69 -3.38
C PRO A 6 -12.02 -9.60 -3.67
N PRO A 7 -11.02 -9.86 -4.52
CA PRO A 7 -10.09 -8.83 -4.99
C PRO A 7 -10.85 -7.73 -5.76
N PRO A 8 -10.33 -6.49 -5.80
CA PRO A 8 -10.94 -5.42 -6.58
C PRO A 8 -11.07 -5.83 -8.05
N ALA A 9 -12.23 -5.54 -8.66
CA ALA A 9 -12.57 -5.96 -10.00
C ALA A 9 -11.58 -5.41 -11.06
N SER A 10 -11.09 -6.29 -11.94
CA SER A 10 -10.25 -5.93 -13.08
C SER A 10 -11.02 -5.05 -14.08
N ARG A 11 -10.52 -3.84 -14.34
CA ARG A 11 -11.03 -2.98 -15.41
C ARG A 11 -10.42 -3.39 -16.76
N PRO A 12 -11.14 -3.25 -17.89
CA PRO A 12 -10.63 -3.60 -19.21
C PRO A 12 -9.46 -2.68 -19.63
N SER A 13 -8.43 -3.29 -20.21
CA SER A 13 -7.24 -2.64 -20.75
C SER A 13 -7.60 -1.79 -21.98
N SER A 14 -7.59 -0.47 -21.82
CA SER A 14 -7.62 0.49 -22.94
C SER A 14 -6.18 0.95 -23.26
N PRO A 15 -5.85 1.18 -24.54
CA PRO A 15 -4.49 1.45 -25.00
C PRO A 15 -4.14 2.93 -24.82
N GLU A 16 -3.94 3.35 -23.58
CA GLU A 16 -3.10 4.51 -23.25
C GLU A 16 -2.29 4.10 -22.03
N ASN A 17 -0.95 4.08 -22.16
CA ASN A 17 -0.02 4.06 -21.04
C ASN A 17 -0.16 5.37 -20.25
N ALA A 18 -1.32 5.61 -19.66
CA ALA A 18 -1.53 6.64 -18.67
C ALA A 18 -0.75 6.18 -17.43
N GLU A 19 0.50 6.63 -17.32
CA GLU A 19 1.33 6.40 -16.13
C GLU A 19 0.49 6.66 -14.86
N ASP A 20 0.58 5.80 -13.84
CA ASP A 20 -0.09 6.03 -12.56
C ASP A 20 0.54 7.23 -11.81
N ASP A 21 0.35 8.43 -12.34
CA ASP A 21 0.77 9.70 -11.77
C ASP A 21 -0.26 10.16 -10.74
N LEU A 22 -0.18 9.55 -9.55
CA LEU A 22 -1.08 9.84 -8.44
C LEU A 22 -0.89 11.26 -7.86
N ALA A 23 0.17 11.98 -8.26
CA ALA A 23 0.31 13.40 -7.94
C ALA A 23 -0.60 14.26 -8.83
N ALA A 24 -0.69 13.94 -10.12
CA ALA A 24 -1.57 14.62 -11.06
C ALA A 24 -3.03 14.13 -10.99
N ARG A 25 -3.23 12.85 -10.66
CA ARG A 25 -4.54 12.16 -10.67
C ARG A 25 -4.76 11.38 -9.37
N PRO A 26 -4.84 12.05 -8.20
CA PRO A 26 -4.95 11.38 -6.90
C PRO A 26 -6.20 10.50 -6.76
N TRP A 27 -7.29 10.83 -7.46
CA TRP A 27 -8.52 10.01 -7.48
C TRP A 27 -8.35 8.64 -8.13
N GLN A 28 -7.24 8.39 -8.83
CA GLN A 28 -6.90 7.07 -9.39
C GLN A 28 -6.19 6.16 -8.38
N TYR A 29 -5.93 6.63 -7.14
CA TYR A 29 -5.34 5.79 -6.09
C TYR A 29 -6.13 4.48 -5.91
N PRO A 30 -5.45 3.30 -5.78
CA PRO A 30 -4.00 3.10 -5.64
C PRO A 30 -3.19 3.03 -6.95
N GLY A 31 -3.82 3.22 -8.11
CA GLY A 31 -3.23 2.89 -9.42
C GLY A 31 -3.62 1.49 -9.89
N VAL A 32 -3.06 1.05 -11.01
CA VAL A 32 -3.33 -0.26 -11.60
C VAL A 32 -2.40 -1.31 -10.98
N PRO A 33 -2.89 -2.29 -10.21
CA PRO A 33 -2.04 -3.31 -9.61
C PRO A 33 -1.40 -4.21 -10.67
N ALA A 34 -0.31 -4.88 -10.29
CA ALA A 34 0.35 -5.89 -11.12
C ALA A 34 -0.66 -6.96 -11.60
N GLU A 35 -0.54 -7.35 -12.86
CA GLU A 35 -1.45 -8.32 -13.48
C GLU A 35 -1.01 -9.77 -13.15
N GLY A 36 -0.88 -10.09 -11.86
CA GLY A 36 -0.36 -11.39 -11.39
C GLY A 36 1.14 -11.39 -11.08
N THR A 37 1.72 -12.58 -10.95
CA THR A 37 3.17 -12.74 -10.74
C THR A 37 3.94 -12.35 -12.00
N GLY A 38 4.96 -11.51 -11.87
CA GLY A 38 5.71 -10.99 -13.00
C GLY A 38 6.85 -10.07 -12.59
N VAL A 39 7.52 -9.46 -13.58
CA VAL A 39 8.63 -8.53 -13.36
C VAL A 39 8.37 -7.24 -14.13
N LEU A 40 8.44 -6.12 -13.42
CA LEU A 40 8.61 -4.81 -14.05
C LEU A 40 10.05 -4.72 -14.55
N LEU A 41 10.25 -4.54 -15.85
CA LEU A 41 11.53 -4.31 -16.50
C LEU A 41 11.47 -3.01 -17.29
N GLY A 42 12.09 -1.96 -16.78
CA GLY A 42 12.06 -0.66 -17.45
C GLY A 42 10.66 -0.07 -17.43
N ASP A 43 10.02 0.01 -18.60
CA ASP A 43 8.68 0.54 -18.81
C ASP A 43 7.59 -0.54 -18.98
N ARG A 44 7.95 -1.82 -18.89
CA ARG A 44 7.03 -2.94 -19.16
C ARG A 44 6.91 -3.88 -17.99
N PHE A 45 5.69 -4.34 -17.73
CA PHE A 45 5.43 -5.45 -16.83
C PHE A 45 5.34 -6.75 -17.63
N MET A 46 6.19 -7.73 -17.32
CA MET A 46 6.22 -9.04 -17.95
C MET A 46 5.66 -10.08 -16.98
N ARG A 47 4.53 -10.71 -17.34
CA ARG A 47 3.96 -11.81 -16.55
C ARG A 47 4.86 -13.04 -16.65
N LEU A 48 5.05 -13.73 -15.53
CA LEU A 48 5.75 -15.02 -15.49
C LEU A 48 4.71 -16.15 -15.37
N PRO A 49 4.77 -17.17 -16.25
CA PRO A 49 3.92 -18.34 -16.11
C PRO A 49 4.42 -19.24 -14.96
N GLY A 50 3.53 -19.61 -14.03
CA GLY A 50 3.80 -20.62 -13.01
C GLY A 50 4.46 -20.11 -11.72
N SER A 51 5.15 -21.02 -11.02
CA SER A 51 5.86 -20.70 -9.76
C SER A 51 7.17 -19.97 -10.09
N PRO A 52 7.44 -18.80 -9.49
CA PRO A 52 8.48 -17.86 -9.91
C PRO A 52 9.92 -18.44 -9.88
N GLY A 53 10.23 -19.35 -8.94
CA GLY A 53 11.44 -20.20 -8.88
C GLY A 53 12.72 -19.70 -9.56
N ASP A 54 13.43 -20.61 -10.22
CA ASP A 54 14.71 -20.36 -10.90
C ASP A 54 14.58 -19.40 -12.09
N ALA A 55 13.41 -19.37 -12.75
CA ALA A 55 13.14 -18.49 -13.88
C ALA A 55 13.24 -17.00 -13.52
N LEU A 56 12.91 -16.65 -12.27
CA LEU A 56 13.05 -15.29 -11.79
C LEU A 56 14.52 -14.89 -11.63
N ASP A 57 15.35 -15.76 -11.06
CA ASP A 57 16.78 -15.50 -10.88
C ASP A 57 17.53 -15.42 -12.23
N GLU A 58 17.17 -16.26 -13.20
CA GLU A 58 17.71 -16.17 -14.57
C GLU A 58 17.41 -14.82 -15.23
N LEU A 59 16.17 -14.32 -15.06
CA LEU A 59 15.75 -13.02 -15.60
C LEU A 59 16.48 -11.87 -14.91
N LEU A 60 16.63 -11.92 -13.60
CA LEU A 60 17.38 -10.92 -12.83
C LEU A 60 18.87 -10.92 -13.21
N GLN A 61 19.46 -12.10 -13.42
CA GLN A 61 20.83 -12.25 -13.90
C GLN A 61 21.00 -11.67 -15.31
N ALA A 62 20.07 -11.96 -16.23
CA ALA A 62 20.08 -11.40 -17.58
C ALA A 62 19.97 -9.87 -17.58
N ALA A 63 19.17 -9.31 -16.65
CA ALA A 63 19.07 -7.88 -16.41
C ALA A 63 20.28 -7.28 -15.64
N ARG A 64 21.23 -8.13 -15.19
CA ARG A 64 22.42 -7.76 -14.40
C ARG A 64 22.08 -7.01 -13.11
N VAL A 65 21.04 -7.44 -12.42
CA VAL A 65 20.62 -6.89 -11.12
C VAL A 65 20.75 -7.94 -10.02
N ALA A 66 20.54 -7.52 -8.77
CA ALA A 66 20.61 -8.41 -7.61
C ALA A 66 19.65 -9.61 -7.74
N PRO A 67 20.10 -10.85 -7.40
CA PRO A 67 19.26 -12.05 -7.41
C PRO A 67 18.22 -12.01 -6.28
N VAL A 68 17.24 -12.92 -6.32
CA VAL A 68 16.16 -13.05 -5.32
C VAL A 68 16.72 -13.18 -3.90
N ALA A 69 17.80 -13.94 -3.71
CA ALA A 69 18.42 -14.14 -2.40
C ALA A 69 18.99 -12.87 -1.76
N GLN A 70 19.19 -11.80 -2.54
CA GLN A 70 19.67 -10.49 -2.07
C GLN A 70 18.55 -9.44 -2.07
N ARG A 71 17.29 -9.88 -2.18
CA ARG A 71 16.12 -8.99 -2.20
C ARG A 71 15.25 -9.22 -0.98
N THR A 72 14.66 -8.14 -0.50
CA THR A 72 13.68 -8.17 0.58
C THR A 72 12.28 -8.33 0.01
N LEU A 73 11.52 -9.29 0.53
CA LEU A 73 10.11 -9.45 0.22
C LEU A 73 9.29 -8.40 0.96
N VAL A 74 8.60 -7.52 0.23
CA VAL A 74 7.80 -6.42 0.77
C VAL A 74 6.34 -6.55 0.32
N LEU A 75 5.42 -6.74 1.26
CA LEU A 75 3.98 -6.77 1.03
C LEU A 75 3.48 -5.41 0.54
N ALA A 76 2.62 -5.43 -0.48
CA ALA A 76 2.12 -4.25 -1.17
C ALA A 76 0.60 -4.15 -1.06
N VAL A 77 0.11 -3.33 -0.12
CA VAL A 77 -1.33 -3.17 0.18
C VAL A 77 -1.99 -1.95 -0.45
N GLY A 78 -1.25 -1.19 -1.23
CA GLY A 78 -1.69 0.08 -1.82
C GLY A 78 -0.96 0.35 -3.12
N SER A 79 -0.53 1.60 -3.33
CA SER A 79 0.11 2.01 -4.59
C SER A 79 1.40 1.28 -4.92
N ASN A 80 2.06 0.64 -3.95
CA ASN A 80 3.23 -0.21 -4.18
C ASN A 80 2.89 -1.51 -4.93
N ALA A 81 1.60 -1.85 -5.07
CA ALA A 81 1.17 -2.95 -5.93
C ALA A 81 1.13 -2.56 -7.41
N SER A 82 1.22 -1.26 -7.73
CA SER A 82 1.25 -0.78 -9.12
C SER A 82 2.68 -0.72 -9.66
N PRO A 83 2.99 -1.45 -10.75
CA PRO A 83 4.25 -1.30 -11.47
C PRO A 83 4.45 0.13 -11.99
N GLY A 84 3.38 0.82 -12.41
CA GLY A 84 3.44 2.20 -12.90
C GLY A 84 3.89 3.19 -11.82
N VAL A 85 3.32 3.07 -10.61
CA VAL A 85 3.72 3.90 -9.45
C VAL A 85 5.16 3.60 -9.05
N MET A 86 5.51 2.32 -8.94
CA MET A 86 6.87 1.88 -8.57
C MET A 86 7.92 2.41 -9.54
N ARG A 87 7.68 2.27 -10.85
CA ARG A 87 8.55 2.84 -11.89
C ARG A 87 8.77 4.33 -11.71
N ARG A 88 7.70 5.10 -11.46
CA ARG A 88 7.79 6.55 -11.27
C ARG A 88 8.60 6.94 -10.03
N LYS A 89 8.39 6.24 -8.91
CA LYS A 89 9.18 6.45 -7.68
C LYS A 89 10.66 6.21 -7.92
N PHE A 90 11.02 5.09 -8.56
CA PHE A 90 12.42 4.75 -8.83
C PHE A 90 13.05 5.69 -9.85
N ALA A 91 12.34 6.02 -10.94
CA ALA A 91 12.83 6.97 -11.94
C ALA A 91 13.11 8.35 -11.34
N ALA A 92 12.28 8.82 -10.41
CA ALA A 92 12.47 10.12 -9.74
C ALA A 92 13.76 10.19 -8.91
N LEU A 93 14.30 9.05 -8.47
CA LEU A 93 15.54 8.96 -7.69
C LEU A 93 16.68 8.27 -8.45
N GLY A 94 16.52 8.02 -9.75
CA GLY A 94 17.56 7.39 -10.58
C GLY A 94 17.82 5.91 -10.27
N VAL A 95 16.86 5.21 -9.64
CA VAL A 95 16.95 3.78 -9.32
C VAL A 95 16.37 2.95 -10.47
N ALA A 96 16.99 1.80 -10.78
CA ALA A 96 16.54 0.93 -11.86
C ALA A 96 15.17 0.28 -11.52
N PRO A 97 14.15 0.42 -12.39
CA PRO A 97 12.83 -0.18 -12.16
C PRO A 97 12.81 -1.64 -12.63
N VAL A 98 13.63 -2.49 -11.99
CA VAL A 98 13.62 -3.95 -12.17
C VAL A 98 13.04 -4.58 -10.91
N VAL A 99 11.74 -4.85 -10.90
CA VAL A 99 11.01 -5.25 -9.69
C VAL A 99 10.14 -6.48 -9.95
N PRO A 100 10.45 -7.62 -9.32
CA PRO A 100 9.54 -8.77 -9.28
C PRO A 100 8.34 -8.47 -8.38
N PHE A 101 7.15 -8.80 -8.87
CA PHE A 101 5.88 -8.81 -8.15
C PHE A 101 5.37 -10.23 -8.04
N LEU A 102 4.98 -10.65 -6.85
CA LEU A 102 4.48 -11.98 -6.55
C LEU A 102 3.06 -11.87 -6.00
N ALA A 103 2.12 -12.64 -6.55
CA ALA A 103 0.80 -12.77 -5.92
C ALA A 103 0.92 -13.54 -4.60
N VAL A 104 0.21 -13.08 -3.56
CA VAL A 104 0.28 -13.65 -2.21
C VAL A 104 -1.09 -13.71 -1.53
N GLU A 105 -1.23 -14.64 -0.59
CA GLU A 105 -2.30 -14.70 0.38
C GLU A 105 -1.75 -14.45 1.78
N VAL A 106 -2.41 -13.60 2.56
CA VAL A 106 -2.00 -13.22 3.91
C VAL A 106 -3.09 -13.58 4.90
N GLU A 107 -2.78 -14.44 5.86
CA GLU A 107 -3.72 -14.90 6.89
C GLU A 107 -3.75 -13.92 8.08
N GLY A 108 -4.93 -13.70 8.67
CA GLY A 108 -5.10 -12.84 9.84
C GLY A 108 -4.89 -11.34 9.55
N PHE A 109 -5.09 -10.93 8.29
CA PHE A 109 -4.72 -9.61 7.80
C PHE A 109 -5.82 -9.02 6.92
N ALA A 110 -6.00 -7.71 7.00
CA ALA A 110 -6.87 -6.94 6.12
C ALA A 110 -6.22 -5.61 5.75
N VAL A 111 -6.75 -4.98 4.70
CA VAL A 111 -6.31 -3.67 4.22
C VAL A 111 -7.41 -2.65 4.47
N GLY A 112 -7.04 -1.54 5.09
CA GLY A 112 -7.89 -0.39 5.36
C GLY A 112 -7.27 0.89 4.83
N HIS A 113 -7.87 2.02 5.19
CA HIS A 113 -7.28 3.33 4.93
C HIS A 113 -6.41 3.77 6.10
N SER A 114 -5.30 4.44 5.82
CA SER A 114 -4.54 5.14 6.86
C SER A 114 -5.35 6.33 7.39
N ALA A 115 -5.26 6.63 8.69
CA ALA A 115 -5.96 7.79 9.27
C ALA A 115 -5.21 9.12 9.03
N HIS A 116 -4.77 9.34 7.79
CA HIS A 116 -4.30 10.64 7.30
C HIS A 116 -4.66 10.83 5.83
N VAL A 117 -4.75 12.08 5.39
CA VAL A 117 -4.81 12.42 3.97
C VAL A 117 -3.38 12.57 3.46
N SER A 118 -3.01 11.85 2.41
CA SER A 118 -1.69 11.93 1.80
C SER A 118 -1.48 13.26 1.08
N ARG A 119 -0.23 13.65 0.82
CA ARG A 119 0.11 14.93 0.17
C ARG A 119 -0.65 15.18 -1.14
N PRO A 120 -0.88 14.19 -2.03
CA PRO A 120 -1.69 14.42 -3.24
C PRO A 120 -3.20 14.53 -3.00
N GLY A 121 -3.68 14.40 -1.76
CA GLY A 121 -5.09 14.56 -1.40
C GLY A 121 -5.90 13.27 -1.35
N PHE A 122 -5.37 12.10 -1.74
CA PHE A 122 -6.06 10.82 -1.49
C PHE A 122 -5.83 10.30 -0.06
N ILE A 123 -6.63 9.33 0.37
CA ILE A 123 -6.43 8.62 1.65
C ILE A 123 -5.80 7.25 1.34
N ALA A 124 -4.51 7.10 1.65
CA ALA A 124 -3.71 5.93 1.33
C ALA A 124 -4.16 4.67 2.07
N ALA A 125 -3.73 3.51 1.57
CA ALA A 125 -4.00 2.21 2.16
C ALA A 125 -3.00 1.90 3.29
N THR A 126 -3.41 1.08 4.24
CA THR A 126 -2.52 0.49 5.26
C THR A 126 -3.03 -0.88 5.67
N GLY A 127 -2.11 -1.74 6.10
CA GLY A 127 -2.46 -3.05 6.65
C GLY A 127 -2.89 -2.97 8.11
N PHE A 128 -3.70 -3.94 8.56
CA PHE A 128 -3.96 -4.19 9.97
C PHE A 128 -4.26 -5.66 10.26
N ARG A 129 -4.07 -6.06 11.51
CA ARG A 129 -4.44 -7.40 11.99
C ARG A 129 -5.95 -7.58 11.96
N CYS A 130 -6.39 -8.64 11.30
CA CYS A 130 -7.79 -9.01 11.21
C CYS A 130 -7.91 -10.54 11.31
N PRO A 131 -7.97 -11.10 12.54
CA PRO A 131 -8.05 -12.54 12.75
C PRO A 131 -9.22 -13.18 12.00
N GLY A 132 -8.99 -14.33 11.38
CA GLY A 132 -10.00 -15.06 10.62
C GLY A 132 -10.24 -14.57 9.19
N THR A 133 -9.51 -13.53 8.75
CA THR A 133 -9.53 -13.04 7.37
C THR A 133 -8.29 -13.50 6.61
N THR A 134 -8.46 -13.88 5.36
CA THR A 134 -7.36 -14.09 4.41
C THR A 134 -7.46 -13.05 3.30
N THR A 135 -6.38 -12.30 3.08
CA THR A 135 -6.33 -11.25 2.06
C THR A 135 -5.42 -11.65 0.91
N SER A 136 -5.95 -11.66 -0.32
CA SER A 136 -5.16 -11.80 -1.53
C SER A 136 -4.61 -10.44 -1.97
N THR A 137 -3.29 -10.36 -2.19
CA THR A 137 -2.61 -9.12 -2.59
C THR A 137 -1.29 -9.43 -3.30
N PHE A 138 -0.36 -8.49 -3.37
CA PHE A 138 0.96 -8.66 -3.97
C PHE A 138 2.08 -8.41 -2.96
N ALA A 139 3.25 -8.97 -3.24
CA ALA A 139 4.51 -8.59 -2.62
C ALA A 139 5.55 -8.30 -3.70
N SER A 140 6.45 -7.36 -3.45
CA SER A 140 7.58 -7.04 -4.33
C SER A 140 8.88 -7.58 -3.74
N LEU A 141 9.82 -8.00 -4.60
CA LEU A 141 11.20 -8.33 -4.19
C LEU A 141 12.12 -7.16 -4.50
N LEU A 142 12.53 -6.43 -3.47
CA LEU A 142 13.27 -5.17 -3.62
C LEU A 142 14.72 -5.34 -3.20
N ASP A 143 15.64 -4.81 -4.00
CA ASP A 143 17.03 -4.65 -3.59
C ASP A 143 17.21 -3.42 -2.68
N ASP A 144 18.41 -3.24 -2.12
CA ASP A 144 18.68 -2.22 -1.11
C ASP A 144 18.45 -0.79 -1.63
N ASP A 145 18.78 -0.51 -2.89
CA ASP A 145 18.57 0.81 -3.50
C ASP A 145 17.07 1.09 -3.69
N GLN A 146 16.31 0.09 -4.13
CA GLN A 146 14.85 0.18 -4.24
C GLN A 146 14.17 0.34 -2.88
N LEU A 147 14.67 -0.37 -1.85
CA LEU A 147 14.19 -0.24 -0.47
C LEU A 147 14.43 1.17 0.07
N ALA A 148 15.63 1.71 -0.11
CA ALA A 148 15.97 3.07 0.32
C ALA A 148 15.12 4.12 -0.43
N CYS A 149 14.87 3.91 -1.72
CA CYS A 149 13.96 4.76 -2.49
C CYS A 149 12.55 4.75 -1.90
N LEU A 150 11.99 3.58 -1.59
CA LEU A 150 10.65 3.51 -1.02
C LEU A 150 10.59 4.16 0.36
N ASP A 151 11.57 3.90 1.24
CA ASP A 151 11.66 4.54 2.56
C ASP A 151 11.64 6.07 2.46
N ALA A 152 12.40 6.63 1.52
CA ALA A 152 12.46 8.07 1.29
C ALA A 152 11.13 8.65 0.78
N THR A 153 10.36 7.88 0.00
CA THR A 153 9.09 8.33 -0.58
C THR A 153 7.87 8.15 0.33
N GLU A 154 8.02 7.47 1.47
CA GLU A 154 6.91 7.11 2.36
C GLU A 154 7.06 7.65 3.80
N PRO A 155 7.18 8.98 4.00
CA PRO A 155 7.44 9.57 5.31
C PRO A 155 6.33 9.30 6.35
N ASN A 156 5.11 9.01 5.89
CA ASN A 156 3.96 8.69 6.74
C ASN A 156 3.89 7.21 7.15
N TYR A 157 4.85 6.40 6.72
CA TYR A 157 4.90 4.97 6.98
C TYR A 157 6.23 4.59 7.63
N LEU A 158 6.23 3.41 8.23
CA LEU A 158 7.41 2.75 8.79
C LEU A 158 7.52 1.37 8.16
N ARG A 159 8.67 1.05 7.57
CA ARG A 159 8.93 -0.32 7.14
C ARG A 159 9.09 -1.22 8.37
N ARG A 160 8.31 -2.30 8.42
CA ARG A 160 8.37 -3.33 9.46
C ARG A 160 8.63 -4.68 8.84
N THR A 161 9.51 -5.46 9.46
CA THR A 161 9.74 -6.86 9.11
C THR A 161 9.05 -7.74 10.14
N LEU A 162 8.16 -8.62 9.69
CA LEU A 162 7.43 -9.57 10.51
C LEU A 162 7.83 -10.99 10.15
N THR A 163 7.94 -11.85 11.16
CA THR A 163 8.18 -13.28 10.99
C THR A 163 6.92 -13.99 10.48
N ARG A 164 7.09 -15.20 9.94
CA ARG A 164 5.97 -16.07 9.53
C ARG A 164 4.95 -16.31 10.64
N ALA A 165 5.40 -16.38 11.89
CA ALA A 165 4.53 -16.56 13.05
C ALA A 165 3.70 -15.29 13.34
N GLU A 166 4.27 -14.11 13.11
CA GLU A 166 3.59 -12.83 13.32
C GLU A 166 2.64 -12.49 12.18
N LEU A 167 2.98 -12.82 10.93
CA LEU A 167 2.16 -12.59 9.75
C LEU A 167 2.35 -13.71 8.72
N PRO A 168 1.48 -14.74 8.72
CA PRO A 168 1.58 -15.85 7.78
C PRO A 168 1.27 -15.38 6.35
N VAL A 169 2.25 -15.53 5.47
CA VAL A 169 2.12 -15.24 4.03
C VAL A 169 2.34 -16.52 3.23
N THR A 170 1.53 -16.73 2.20
CA THR A 170 1.71 -17.80 1.21
C THR A 170 1.87 -17.15 -0.16
N LEU A 171 2.99 -17.40 -0.84
CA LEU A 171 3.24 -16.96 -2.21
C LEU A 171 2.47 -17.86 -3.19
N ALA A 172 2.18 -17.33 -4.38
CA ALA A 172 1.75 -18.15 -5.51
C ALA A 172 2.76 -19.29 -5.75
N GLY A 173 2.29 -20.53 -5.73
CA GLY A 173 3.14 -21.73 -5.73
C GLY A 173 3.28 -22.42 -4.36
N GLY A 174 2.70 -21.85 -3.29
CA GLY A 174 2.60 -22.47 -1.96
C GLY A 174 3.77 -22.20 -1.02
N THR A 175 4.84 -21.56 -1.50
CA THR A 175 5.99 -21.17 -0.67
C THR A 175 5.55 -20.22 0.44
N ARG A 176 6.00 -20.49 1.66
CA ARG A 176 5.78 -19.61 2.81
C ARG A 176 7.14 -18.98 3.17
N PRO A 177 7.34 -17.66 3.08
CA PRO A 177 8.60 -17.04 3.49
C PRO A 177 8.76 -17.10 5.02
N GLU A 178 10.00 -17.03 5.51
CA GLU A 178 10.27 -16.94 6.96
C GLU A 178 9.97 -15.54 7.51
N GLN A 179 10.12 -14.50 6.68
CA GLN A 179 9.86 -13.12 7.03
C GLN A 179 9.27 -12.36 5.84
N VAL A 180 8.51 -11.31 6.12
CA VAL A 180 7.98 -10.37 5.13
C VAL A 180 8.07 -8.96 5.70
N SER A 181 8.46 -8.00 4.85
CA SER A 181 8.40 -6.58 5.19
C SER A 181 7.08 -5.96 4.73
N LEU A 182 6.65 -4.87 5.35
CA LEU A 182 5.55 -4.04 4.86
C LEU A 182 5.72 -2.59 5.35
N TYR A 183 4.98 -1.67 4.76
CA TYR A 183 4.90 -0.29 5.22
C TYR A 183 3.66 -0.11 6.10
N ASP A 184 3.87 0.12 7.39
CA ASP A 184 2.84 0.34 8.40
C ASP A 184 2.61 1.83 8.63
N SER A 185 1.36 2.27 8.61
CA SER A 185 0.99 3.67 8.79
C SER A 185 1.38 4.19 10.17
N ARG A 186 2.08 5.33 10.22
CA ARG A 186 2.37 6.05 11.48
C ARG A 186 1.11 6.59 12.15
N TRP A 187 0.05 6.74 11.37
CA TRP A 187 -1.21 7.36 11.77
C TRP A 187 -2.29 6.31 12.07
N GLY A 188 -1.93 5.03 12.15
CA GLY A 188 -2.92 3.97 12.36
C GLY A 188 -3.87 3.78 11.17
N VAL A 189 -5.00 3.14 11.44
CA VAL A 189 -6.02 2.73 10.46
C VAL A 189 -7.32 3.45 10.76
N LEU A 190 -7.89 4.04 9.73
CA LEU A 190 -9.12 4.80 9.78
C LEU A 190 -10.33 3.87 9.97
N GLY A 191 -11.20 4.22 10.92
CA GLY A 191 -12.48 3.56 11.09
C GLY A 191 -13.29 4.16 12.23
N ASP A 192 -14.60 3.86 12.29
CA ASP A 192 -15.47 4.43 13.33
C ASP A 192 -15.25 3.72 14.68
N ALA A 193 -15.99 2.63 14.93
CA ALA A 193 -15.78 1.79 16.11
C ALA A 193 -14.58 0.85 15.97
N THR A 194 -14.29 0.42 14.74
CA THR A 194 -13.21 -0.50 14.38
C THR A 194 -12.61 -0.06 13.04
N PRO A 195 -11.38 -0.49 12.69
CA PRO A 195 -10.83 -0.29 11.35
C PRO A 195 -11.82 -0.68 10.25
N GLU A 196 -11.94 0.17 9.23
CA GLU A 196 -12.81 -0.06 8.06
C GLU A 196 -11.99 -0.61 6.88
N PRO A 197 -12.58 -1.48 6.04
CA PRO A 197 -11.89 -1.99 4.85
C PRO A 197 -11.55 -0.89 3.86
N LEU A 198 -10.55 -1.16 3.01
CA LEU A 198 -10.19 -0.28 1.91
C LEU A 198 -11.36 -0.19 0.92
N LEU A 199 -11.72 1.03 0.55
CA LEU A 199 -12.76 1.35 -0.43
C LEU A 199 -12.16 2.18 -1.56
N PRO A 200 -12.80 2.21 -2.74
CA PRO A 200 -12.53 3.23 -3.75
C PRO A 200 -12.62 4.64 -3.15
N GLN A 201 -11.80 5.57 -3.64
CA GLN A 201 -11.71 6.91 -3.05
C GLN A 201 -13.06 7.64 -3.04
N GLU A 202 -13.85 7.52 -4.11
CA GLU A 202 -15.21 8.09 -4.20
C GLU A 202 -16.11 7.60 -3.07
N GLU A 203 -16.13 6.30 -2.82
CA GLU A 203 -16.92 5.70 -1.75
C GLU A 203 -16.40 6.08 -0.37
N ARG A 204 -15.08 6.10 -0.17
CA ARG A 204 -14.48 6.51 1.11
C ARG A 204 -14.80 7.97 1.45
N TYR A 205 -14.71 8.87 0.48
CA TYR A 205 -15.03 10.28 0.66
C TYR A 205 -16.52 10.51 0.93
N ALA A 206 -17.40 9.82 0.21
CA ALA A 206 -18.84 9.87 0.45
C ALA A 206 -19.21 9.33 1.84
N TRP A 207 -18.56 8.23 2.26
CA TRP A 207 -18.73 7.68 3.59
C TRP A 207 -18.28 8.67 4.68
N LEU A 208 -17.14 9.33 4.52
CA LEU A 208 -16.65 10.35 5.45
C LEU A 208 -17.59 11.56 5.53
N ALA A 209 -18.07 12.05 4.38
CA ALA A 209 -19.05 13.11 4.33
C ALA A 209 -20.34 12.73 5.09
N THR A 210 -20.74 11.46 5.07
CA THR A 210 -21.97 11.00 5.73
C THR A 210 -21.79 10.70 7.22
N HIS A 211 -20.68 10.05 7.59
CA HIS A 211 -20.51 9.45 8.92
C HIS A 211 -19.53 10.21 9.83
N CYS A 212 -18.75 11.16 9.30
CA CYS A 212 -17.73 11.87 10.07
C CYS A 212 -18.08 13.37 10.22
N PRO A 213 -18.72 13.79 11.33
CA PRO A 213 -19.04 15.20 11.56
C PRO A 213 -17.83 16.15 11.51
N PRO A 214 -16.64 15.82 12.06
CA PRO A 214 -15.47 16.69 11.93
C PRO A 214 -14.99 16.84 10.49
N TRP A 215 -15.00 15.75 9.70
CA TRP A 215 -14.70 15.80 8.27
C TRP A 215 -15.63 16.76 7.54
N ARG A 216 -16.95 16.67 7.73
CA ARG A 216 -17.91 17.59 7.08
C ARG A 216 -17.64 19.06 7.36
N ARG A 217 -17.14 19.39 8.56
CA ARG A 217 -16.84 20.76 8.96
C ARG A 217 -15.57 21.29 8.27
N LEU A 218 -14.54 20.46 8.16
CA LEU A 218 -13.23 20.82 7.59
C LEU A 218 -13.20 20.70 6.06
N VAL A 219 -13.88 19.69 5.54
CA VAL A 219 -13.94 19.33 4.13
C VAL A 219 -15.40 19.41 3.69
N PRO A 220 -15.92 20.64 3.46
CA PRO A 220 -17.28 20.79 2.96
C PRO A 220 -17.41 20.08 1.61
N PRO A 221 -18.58 19.49 1.31
CA PRO A 221 -18.79 18.76 0.07
C PRO A 221 -18.68 19.71 -1.13
N GLU A 222 -17.91 19.29 -2.12
CA GLU A 222 -17.82 19.96 -3.42
C GLU A 222 -18.60 19.16 -4.47
N ALA A 223 -18.92 19.79 -5.59
CA ALA A 223 -19.65 19.13 -6.68
C ALA A 223 -18.84 17.98 -7.33
N ASP A 224 -17.50 18.05 -7.25
CA ASP A 224 -16.58 17.05 -7.79
C ASP A 224 -15.55 16.66 -6.71
N LEU A 225 -15.36 15.35 -6.52
CA LEU A 225 -14.33 14.79 -5.65
C LEU A 225 -12.93 15.30 -6.02
N ARG A 226 -12.66 15.50 -7.33
CA ARG A 226 -11.35 15.95 -7.80
C ARG A 226 -10.99 17.32 -7.23
N ALA A 227 -11.95 18.24 -7.19
CA ALA A 227 -11.76 19.56 -6.62
C ALA A 227 -11.47 19.49 -5.10
N THR A 228 -12.17 18.59 -4.40
CA THR A 228 -11.90 18.31 -2.97
C THR A 228 -10.46 17.79 -2.76
N MET A 229 -10.02 16.83 -3.58
CA MET A 229 -8.66 16.29 -3.50
C MET A 229 -7.60 17.33 -3.85
N ILE A 230 -7.83 18.18 -4.86
CA ILE A 230 -6.92 19.26 -5.23
C ILE A 230 -6.76 20.27 -4.09
N ARG A 231 -7.86 20.65 -3.43
CA ARG A 231 -7.80 21.53 -2.25
C ARG A 231 -7.04 20.88 -1.09
N LEU A 232 -7.34 19.61 -0.81
CA LEU A 232 -6.59 18.85 0.19
C LEU A 232 -5.12 18.73 -0.19
N ALA A 233 -4.76 18.68 -1.48
CA ALA A 233 -3.38 18.62 -1.94
C ALA A 233 -2.64 19.96 -1.79
N SER A 234 -3.34 21.10 -1.93
CA SER A 234 -2.75 22.42 -1.81
C SER A 234 -2.67 22.95 -0.37
N ASP A 235 -3.36 22.33 0.58
CA ASP A 235 -3.48 22.82 1.96
C ASP A 235 -2.98 21.78 2.97
N GLU A 236 -1.74 21.97 3.43
CA GLU A 236 -1.13 21.10 4.44
C GLU A 236 -1.82 21.22 5.80
N THR A 237 -2.10 22.44 6.25
CA THR A 237 -2.77 22.71 7.52
C THR A 237 -4.15 22.05 7.57
N LEU A 238 -4.88 22.03 6.46
CA LEU A 238 -6.16 21.31 6.36
C LEU A 238 -5.97 19.79 6.51
N ARG A 239 -4.97 19.19 5.86
CA ARG A 239 -4.69 17.75 6.01
C ARG A 239 -4.34 17.40 7.45
N GLU A 240 -3.56 18.24 8.11
CA GLU A 240 -3.21 18.09 9.53
C GLU A 240 -4.44 18.20 10.42
N ALA A 241 -5.28 19.23 10.22
CA ALA A 241 -6.52 19.41 10.97
C ALA A 241 -7.47 18.22 10.81
N VAL A 242 -7.57 17.63 9.61
CA VAL A 242 -8.36 16.41 9.36
C VAL A 242 -7.82 15.22 10.14
N ARG A 243 -6.51 14.99 10.09
CA ARG A 243 -5.84 13.91 10.84
C ARG A 243 -6.09 14.07 12.34
N ASP A 244 -5.88 15.26 12.87
CA ASP A 244 -6.03 15.56 14.30
C ASP A 244 -7.49 15.40 14.73
N ALA A 245 -8.45 15.77 13.87
CA ALA A 245 -9.86 15.56 14.11
C ALA A 245 -10.26 14.07 14.13
N TRP A 246 -9.66 13.23 13.28
CA TRP A 246 -9.87 11.77 13.35
C TRP A 246 -9.28 11.18 14.62
N ALA A 247 -8.08 11.60 15.02
CA ALA A 247 -7.47 11.16 16.27
C ALA A 247 -8.32 11.55 17.49
N ALA A 248 -8.75 12.82 17.58
CA ALA A 248 -9.59 13.31 18.68
C ALA A 248 -10.96 12.62 18.76
N LYS A 249 -11.49 12.15 17.63
CA LYS A 249 -12.73 11.37 17.57
C LYS A 249 -12.53 9.89 17.95
N GLY A 250 -11.29 9.41 18.05
CA GLY A 250 -10.97 8.00 18.28
C GLY A 250 -11.07 7.14 17.01
N TRP A 251 -10.97 7.75 15.83
CA TRP A 251 -11.08 7.06 14.54
C TRP A 251 -9.75 6.56 13.96
N SER A 252 -8.66 6.83 14.67
CA SER A 252 -7.31 6.35 14.36
C SER A 252 -7.01 5.13 15.22
N HIS A 253 -7.18 3.93 14.65
CA HIS A 253 -6.97 2.66 15.34
C HIS A 253 -5.53 2.15 15.15
N PRO A 254 -4.92 1.48 16.14
CA PRO A 254 -3.64 0.82 15.93
C PRO A 254 -3.76 -0.29 14.87
N SER A 255 -2.74 -0.46 14.02
CA SER A 255 -2.71 -1.55 13.03
C SER A 255 -2.55 -2.93 13.67
N GLY A 256 -2.00 -2.99 14.89
CA GLY A 256 -1.62 -4.22 15.57
C GLY A 256 -0.38 -4.91 14.97
N LEU A 257 0.27 -4.29 13.98
CA LEU A 257 1.45 -4.83 13.29
C LEU A 257 2.77 -4.38 13.91
N ALA A 258 2.74 -3.38 14.79
CA ALA A 258 3.87 -3.08 15.65
C ALA A 258 4.07 -4.22 16.65
N SER A 259 5.29 -4.76 16.73
CA SER A 259 5.66 -5.61 17.86
C SER A 259 5.47 -4.80 19.16
N PRO A 260 5.06 -5.42 20.28
CA PRO A 260 5.15 -4.77 21.57
C PRO A 260 6.63 -4.52 21.86
N THR A 261 7.13 -3.32 21.53
CA THR A 261 8.43 -2.89 22.01
C THR A 261 8.37 -2.91 23.53
N SER A 262 9.35 -3.59 24.15
CA SER A 262 9.60 -3.54 25.59
C SER A 262 9.48 -2.09 26.10
N PRO A 263 8.95 -1.86 27.31
CA PRO A 263 8.67 -0.52 27.81
C PRO A 263 9.97 0.29 27.83
N GLY A 264 10.04 1.32 26.98
CA GLY A 264 11.13 2.29 27.00
C GLY A 264 11.16 2.97 28.37
N HIS A 265 12.35 3.02 28.96
CA HIS A 265 12.61 3.83 30.14
C HIS A 265 12.27 5.30 29.86
N PRO A 266 11.71 6.03 30.85
CA PRO A 266 11.51 7.46 30.73
C PRO A 266 12.88 8.14 30.68
N GLU A 267 13.11 8.93 29.64
CA GLU A 267 14.21 9.89 29.62
C GLU A 267 14.00 10.91 30.73
N SER A 268 15.10 11.21 31.42
CA SER A 268 15.21 12.09 32.57
C SER A 268 15.25 13.56 32.19
#